data_AF-A0A2S7QI01-F1
#
_entry.id   AF-A0A2S7QI01-F1
#
_cell.length_a   1.000
_cell.length_b   1.000
_cell.length_c   1.000
_cell.angle_alpha   90.00
_cell.angle_beta   90.00
_cell.angle_gamma   90.00
#
_symmetry.space_group_name_H-M   'P 1'
#
loop_
_entity.id
_entity.type
_entity.pdbx_description
1 polymer ?
#
loop_
_entity_poly.entity_id
_entity_poly.type
_entity_poly.pdbx_seq_one_letter_code
_entity_poly.pdbx_strand_id
1 'polypeptide(L)'
;MKPEGMDDSARADMTLLPLRSLEQTEKHVQRLAPSDSRPFVLQQFIPGIEYCTHASVIQGKVRSFVACRSSDMLMHYIPLASSSALAQAMLRYTELYAARTSAAYPMTGHLSLDFLVEKKVATDAESTFGAQDAKIEGLMKELYPIECNPRAHTAVVLLSECAEDLAASYTSLLSSSTSSSAIITTSTQPIHPPPRTPPHYWIGHDFVTLVILPVFHVLLLQTSLKSVLTSWFTFLTHVLYWKDGTYEVWDPWPWWGLYAVYMPGMFAVSIWEGKWWSRCNVSTGKFFAV
;
A
#
# COMPACT_ATOMS: atom_id res chain seq x y z
N MET A 1 -12.90 -1.73 16.74
CA MET A 1 -14.02 -1.98 15.80
C MET A 1 -13.76 -1.16 14.56
N LYS A 2 -14.13 -1.63 13.35
CA LYS A 2 -13.93 -0.89 12.09
C LYS A 2 -15.28 -0.64 11.42
N PRO A 3 -15.61 0.58 10.97
CA PRO A 3 -16.82 0.80 10.17
C PRO A 3 -16.69 0.07 8.82
N GLU A 4 -17.79 -0.45 8.30
CA GLU A 4 -17.79 -1.08 6.96
C GLU A 4 -17.58 -0.05 5.84
N GLY A 5 -18.10 1.17 6.03
CA GLY A 5 -18.01 2.27 5.06
C GLY A 5 -16.72 3.09 5.14
N MET A 6 -16.61 4.10 4.25
CA MET A 6 -15.52 5.09 4.26
C MET A 6 -15.77 6.21 5.28
N ASP A 7 -15.72 5.86 6.57
CA ASP A 7 -15.63 6.83 7.67
C ASP A 7 -14.18 6.88 8.17
N ASP A 8 -13.39 7.81 7.59
CA ASP A 8 -11.96 7.93 7.88
C ASP A 8 -11.68 8.24 9.36
N SER A 9 -12.58 8.99 10.02
CA SER A 9 -12.43 9.38 11.41
C SER A 9 -12.54 8.18 12.35
N ALA A 10 -13.57 7.34 12.14
CA ALA A 10 -13.77 6.12 12.92
C ALA A 10 -12.77 5.02 12.54
N ARG A 11 -12.27 4.99 11.28
CA ARG A 11 -11.17 4.09 10.87
C ARG A 11 -9.86 4.38 11.59
N ALA A 12 -9.62 5.62 12.02
CA ALA A 12 -8.42 5.99 12.77
C ALA A 12 -8.53 5.65 14.28
N ASP A 13 -9.72 5.32 14.80
CA ASP A 13 -9.91 4.92 16.19
C ASP A 13 -9.52 3.44 16.40
N MET A 14 -8.27 3.22 16.80
CA MET A 14 -7.71 1.88 17.07
C MET A 14 -7.92 1.42 18.51
N THR A 15 -8.93 1.95 19.23
CA THR A 15 -9.21 1.55 20.61
C THR A 15 -9.48 0.04 20.70
N LEU A 16 -8.68 -0.65 21.51
CA LEU A 16 -8.84 -2.07 21.79
C LEU A 16 -9.92 -2.30 22.84
N LEU A 17 -10.75 -3.32 22.61
CA LEU A 17 -11.83 -3.72 23.50
C LEU A 17 -11.55 -5.13 24.08
N PRO A 18 -12.02 -5.42 25.31
CA PRO A 18 -12.73 -4.51 26.21
C PRO A 18 -11.80 -3.46 26.85
N LEU A 19 -12.39 -2.34 27.26
CA LEU A 19 -11.71 -1.36 28.13
C LEU A 19 -11.65 -1.88 29.58
N ARG A 20 -11.03 -1.11 30.47
CA ARG A 20 -10.79 -1.52 31.87
C ARG A 20 -12.07 -1.89 32.63
N SER A 21 -13.22 -1.32 32.26
CA SER A 21 -14.53 -1.70 32.80
C SER A 21 -15.57 -1.87 31.70
N LEU A 22 -16.64 -2.61 32.03
CA LEU A 22 -17.81 -2.78 31.17
C LEU A 22 -18.43 -1.41 30.83
N GLU A 23 -18.64 -0.56 31.85
CA GLU A 23 -19.21 0.78 31.67
C GLU A 23 -18.39 1.66 30.70
N GLN A 24 -17.05 1.58 30.77
CA GLN A 24 -16.18 2.29 29.83
C GLN A 24 -16.33 1.75 28.42
N THR A 25 -16.40 0.42 28.28
CA THR A 25 -16.60 -0.25 26.99
C THR A 25 -17.94 0.14 26.37
N GLU A 26 -19.02 0.11 27.15
CA GLU A 26 -20.37 0.52 26.72
C GLU A 26 -20.40 1.99 26.29
N LYS A 27 -19.84 2.90 27.08
CA LYS A 27 -19.74 4.32 26.71
C LYS A 27 -18.96 4.53 25.41
N HIS A 28 -17.87 3.80 25.20
CA HIS A 28 -17.11 3.87 23.96
C HIS A 28 -17.92 3.37 22.76
N VAL A 29 -18.57 2.21 22.87
CA VAL A 29 -19.42 1.65 21.80
C VAL A 29 -20.60 2.57 21.49
N GLN A 30 -21.25 3.15 22.51
CA GLN A 30 -22.32 4.12 22.32
C GLN A 30 -21.85 5.38 21.58
N ARG A 31 -20.64 5.87 21.85
CA ARG A 31 -20.04 7.01 21.13
C ARG A 31 -19.81 6.71 19.65
N LEU A 32 -19.44 5.47 19.30
CA LEU A 32 -19.34 5.05 17.90
C LEU A 32 -20.71 5.02 17.20
N ALA A 33 -21.81 5.00 17.97
CA ALA A 33 -23.20 4.96 17.52
C ALA A 33 -23.39 4.06 16.27
N PRO A 34 -23.13 2.74 16.40
CA PRO A 34 -23.40 1.78 15.33
C PRO A 34 -24.90 1.75 15.03
N SER A 35 -25.26 1.61 13.75
CA SER A 35 -26.65 1.48 13.29
C SER A 35 -26.69 0.63 12.02
N ASP A 36 -27.87 0.24 11.56
CA ASP A 36 -28.02 -0.49 10.29
C ASP A 36 -27.47 0.32 9.10
N SER A 37 -27.56 1.65 9.16
CA SER A 37 -26.97 2.57 8.17
C SER A 37 -25.48 2.86 8.39
N ARG A 38 -24.91 2.45 9.54
CA ARG A 38 -23.50 2.64 9.88
C ARG A 38 -22.98 1.41 10.63
N PRO A 39 -22.85 0.26 9.93
CA PRO A 39 -22.43 -0.98 10.54
C PRO A 39 -20.95 -0.96 10.91
N PHE A 40 -20.60 -1.71 11.95
CA PHE A 40 -19.23 -1.90 12.42
C PHE A 40 -18.91 -3.38 12.51
N VAL A 41 -17.67 -3.72 12.16
CA VAL A 41 -17.09 -5.04 12.35
C VAL A 41 -16.28 -5.05 13.64
N LEU A 42 -16.59 -6.00 14.52
CA LEU A 42 -15.73 -6.34 15.65
C LEU A 42 -14.80 -7.48 15.22
N GLN A 43 -13.50 -7.21 15.26
CA GLN A 43 -12.46 -8.16 14.87
C GLN A 43 -11.41 -8.26 15.98
N GLN A 44 -10.77 -9.42 16.08
CA GLN A 44 -9.62 -9.61 16.94
C GLN A 44 -8.50 -8.66 16.51
N PHE A 45 -7.83 -8.05 17.50
CA PHE A 45 -6.61 -7.31 17.23
C PHE A 45 -5.45 -8.28 17.03
N ILE A 46 -4.76 -8.15 15.88
CA ILE A 46 -3.66 -9.01 15.49
C ILE A 46 -2.38 -8.16 15.51
N PRO A 47 -1.47 -8.36 16.46
CA PRO A 47 -0.20 -7.66 16.45
C PRO A 47 0.68 -8.24 15.33
N GLY A 48 1.20 -7.39 14.46
CA GLY A 48 2.00 -7.87 13.33
C GLY A 48 2.66 -6.76 12.54
N ILE A 49 3.40 -7.17 11.51
CA ILE A 49 3.84 -6.28 10.44
C ILE A 49 2.75 -6.32 9.37
N GLU A 50 2.33 -5.15 8.92
CA GLU A 50 1.38 -5.01 7.83
C GLU A 50 2.12 -5.01 6.49
N TYR A 51 1.55 -5.73 5.53
CA TYR A 51 2.00 -5.82 4.15
C TYR A 51 0.87 -5.46 3.22
N CYS A 52 1.19 -4.72 2.17
CA CYS A 52 0.26 -4.47 1.08
C CYS A 52 0.77 -5.15 -0.19
N THR A 53 -0.16 -5.59 -1.02
CA THR A 53 0.13 -6.22 -2.30
C THR A 53 -0.51 -5.46 -3.45
N HIS A 54 0.03 -5.65 -4.64
CA HIS A 54 -0.62 -5.24 -5.86
C HIS A 54 -0.49 -6.34 -6.90
N ALA A 55 -1.63 -6.67 -7.53
CA ALA A 55 -1.72 -7.62 -8.61
C ALA A 55 -2.56 -7.06 -9.76
N SER A 56 -2.12 -7.37 -10.99
CA SER A 56 -3.02 -7.35 -12.14
C SER A 56 -3.59 -8.76 -12.35
N VAL A 57 -4.90 -8.84 -12.58
CA VAL A 57 -5.62 -10.09 -12.83
C VAL A 57 -6.27 -10.01 -14.19
N ILE A 58 -6.07 -11.02 -15.02
CA ILE A 58 -6.66 -11.13 -16.36
C ILE A 58 -7.35 -12.48 -16.46
N GLN A 59 -8.68 -12.46 -16.64
CA GLN A 59 -9.53 -13.65 -16.71
C GLN A 59 -9.27 -14.64 -15.55
N GLY A 60 -9.22 -14.11 -14.33
CA GLY A 60 -9.00 -14.87 -13.09
C GLY A 60 -7.58 -15.36 -12.86
N LYS A 61 -6.62 -15.00 -13.73
CA LYS A 61 -5.19 -15.34 -13.57
C LYS A 61 -4.38 -14.10 -13.21
N VAL A 62 -3.55 -14.22 -12.18
CA VAL A 62 -2.60 -13.17 -11.79
C VAL A 62 -1.54 -13.04 -12.89
N ARG A 63 -1.30 -11.80 -13.36
CA ARG A 63 -0.37 -11.47 -14.45
C ARG A 63 0.81 -10.64 -14.00
N SER A 64 0.63 -9.85 -12.96
CA SER A 64 1.73 -9.20 -12.26
C SER A 64 1.46 -9.26 -10.76
N PHE A 65 2.52 -9.24 -9.97
CA PHE A 65 2.41 -9.27 -8.53
C PHE A 65 3.61 -8.62 -7.85
N VAL A 66 3.33 -7.78 -6.86
CA VAL A 66 4.32 -7.25 -5.92
C VAL A 66 3.75 -7.24 -4.51
N ALA A 67 4.61 -7.50 -3.53
CA ALA A 67 4.32 -7.35 -2.11
C ALA A 67 5.37 -6.42 -1.49
N CYS A 68 4.96 -5.64 -0.50
CA CYS A 68 5.84 -4.75 0.25
C CYS A 68 5.29 -4.51 1.65
N ARG A 69 6.14 -4.08 2.58
CA ARG A 69 5.66 -3.61 3.89
C ARG A 69 4.75 -2.40 3.66
N SER A 70 3.59 -2.41 4.32
CA SER A 70 2.65 -1.28 4.30
C SER A 70 3.19 -0.14 5.17
N SER A 71 2.69 1.07 4.91
CA SER A 71 2.90 2.24 5.77
C SER A 71 1.60 3.02 5.89
N ASP A 72 1.28 3.51 7.09
CA ASP A 72 0.04 4.24 7.37
C ASP A 72 -0.24 5.38 6.38
N MET A 73 0.82 6.07 5.95
CA MET A 73 0.74 7.20 5.03
C MET A 73 0.98 6.82 3.58
N LEU A 74 1.37 5.58 3.25
CA LEU A 74 1.56 5.10 1.86
C LEU A 74 2.58 5.95 1.06
N MET A 75 3.66 6.38 1.72
CA MET A 75 4.68 7.30 1.16
C MET A 75 6.03 6.64 0.87
N HIS A 76 6.29 5.45 1.39
CA HIS A 76 7.55 4.73 1.20
C HIS A 76 7.25 3.29 0.81
N TYR A 77 7.78 2.85 -0.32
CA TYR A 77 7.58 1.49 -0.82
C TYR A 77 8.91 0.81 -1.08
N ILE A 78 9.12 -0.34 -0.44
CA ILE A 78 10.27 -1.20 -0.65
C ILE A 78 9.73 -2.58 -1.04
N PRO A 79 10.05 -3.09 -2.25
CA PRO A 79 9.54 -4.38 -2.67
C PRO A 79 10.13 -5.50 -1.80
N LEU A 80 9.30 -6.45 -1.39
CA LEU A 80 9.82 -7.75 -0.98
C LEU A 80 10.47 -8.42 -2.17
N ALA A 81 11.57 -9.14 -1.93
CA ALA A 81 12.13 -10.02 -2.95
C ALA A 81 11.05 -11.01 -3.39
N SER A 82 10.78 -11.07 -4.69
CA SER A 82 9.72 -11.92 -5.26
C SER A 82 9.93 -13.40 -4.95
N SER A 83 11.18 -13.84 -4.75
CA SER A 83 11.56 -15.20 -4.36
C SER A 83 11.53 -15.48 -2.86
N SER A 84 11.24 -14.48 -2.02
CA SER A 84 11.09 -14.70 -0.57
C SER A 84 9.87 -15.57 -0.29
N ALA A 85 9.96 -16.40 0.75
CA ALA A 85 8.87 -17.28 1.16
C ALA A 85 7.59 -16.50 1.48
N LEU A 86 7.73 -15.29 2.04
CA LEU A 86 6.60 -14.42 2.35
C LEU A 86 5.91 -13.89 1.08
N ALA A 87 6.66 -13.37 0.12
CA ALA A 87 6.09 -12.88 -1.13
C ALA A 87 5.42 -14.00 -1.93
N GLN A 88 6.02 -15.20 -1.95
CA GLN A 88 5.45 -16.39 -2.59
C GLN A 88 4.15 -16.85 -1.92
N ALA A 89 4.07 -16.82 -0.58
CA ALA A 89 2.83 -17.13 0.14
C ALA A 89 1.71 -16.13 -0.15
N MET A 90 2.03 -14.82 -0.19
CA MET A 90 1.05 -13.79 -0.54
C MET A 90 0.60 -13.88 -2.00
N LEU A 91 1.52 -14.20 -2.93
CA LEU A 91 1.19 -14.47 -4.32
C LEU A 91 0.23 -15.65 -4.42
N ARG A 92 0.57 -16.77 -3.79
CA ARG A 92 -0.23 -18.00 -3.80
C ARG A 92 -1.63 -17.77 -3.24
N TYR A 93 -1.73 -17.01 -2.14
CA TYR A 93 -3.01 -16.57 -1.59
C TYR A 93 -3.81 -15.77 -2.62
N THR A 94 -3.17 -14.80 -3.27
CA THR A 94 -3.81 -13.91 -4.26
C THR A 94 -4.30 -14.69 -5.49
N GLU A 95 -3.51 -15.64 -5.98
CA GLU A 95 -3.90 -16.53 -7.09
C GLU A 95 -5.13 -17.38 -6.73
N LEU A 96 -5.14 -17.98 -5.53
CA LEU A 96 -6.27 -18.77 -5.06
C LEU A 96 -7.51 -17.92 -4.84
N TYR A 97 -7.35 -16.70 -4.31
CA TYR A 97 -8.43 -15.74 -4.15
C TYR A 97 -9.02 -15.34 -5.52
N ALA A 98 -8.17 -14.96 -6.47
CA ALA A 98 -8.59 -14.58 -7.83
C ALA A 98 -9.28 -15.75 -8.54
N ALA A 99 -8.74 -16.97 -8.46
CA ALA A 99 -9.32 -18.15 -9.08
C ALA A 99 -10.71 -18.49 -8.51
N ARG A 100 -10.87 -18.45 -7.17
CA ARG A 100 -12.14 -18.76 -6.51
C ARG A 100 -13.21 -17.71 -6.77
N THR A 101 -12.84 -16.43 -6.70
CA THR A 101 -13.78 -15.32 -6.99
C THR A 101 -14.15 -15.27 -8.47
N SER A 102 -13.28 -15.78 -9.35
CA SER A 102 -13.51 -15.85 -10.80
C SER A 102 -14.36 -17.03 -11.27
N ALA A 103 -14.79 -17.92 -10.36
CA ALA A 103 -15.48 -19.16 -10.72
C ALA A 103 -16.81 -18.92 -11.46
N ALA A 104 -17.55 -17.86 -11.10
CA ALA A 104 -18.79 -17.48 -11.77
C ALA A 104 -18.54 -16.46 -12.90
N TYR A 105 -17.63 -15.50 -12.68
CA TYR A 105 -17.31 -14.44 -13.62
C TYR A 105 -15.79 -14.17 -13.60
N PRO A 106 -15.07 -14.35 -14.72
CA PRO A 106 -13.63 -14.16 -14.75
C PRO A 106 -13.20 -12.74 -14.35
N MET A 107 -12.54 -12.60 -13.20
CA MET A 107 -12.03 -11.31 -12.73
C MET A 107 -11.01 -10.75 -13.72
N THR A 108 -11.20 -9.51 -14.14
CA THR A 108 -10.21 -8.76 -14.92
C THR A 108 -10.09 -7.35 -14.37
N GLY A 109 -8.88 -6.94 -14.04
CA GLY A 109 -8.61 -5.65 -13.41
C GLY A 109 -7.46 -5.72 -12.43
N HIS A 110 -7.49 -4.87 -11.43
CA HIS A 110 -6.45 -4.78 -10.40
C HIS A 110 -6.99 -5.33 -9.08
N LEU A 111 -6.15 -6.05 -8.35
CA LEU A 111 -6.46 -6.60 -7.04
C LEU A 111 -5.32 -6.30 -6.08
N SER A 112 -5.67 -5.76 -4.92
CA SER A 112 -4.72 -5.51 -3.84
C SER A 112 -5.27 -6.08 -2.55
N LEU A 113 -4.45 -6.90 -1.90
CA LEU A 113 -4.75 -7.51 -0.61
C LEU A 113 -3.74 -7.02 0.41
N ASP A 114 -4.22 -6.63 1.58
CA ASP A 114 -3.39 -6.25 2.71
C ASP A 114 -3.41 -7.37 3.75
N PHE A 115 -2.25 -7.65 4.33
CA PHE A 115 -2.05 -8.75 5.26
C PHE A 115 -1.35 -8.27 6.53
N LEU A 116 -1.79 -8.77 7.68
CA LEU A 116 -0.99 -8.77 8.91
C LEU A 116 -0.27 -10.11 9.05
N VAL A 117 0.98 -10.05 9.49
CA VAL A 117 1.80 -11.24 9.76
C VAL A 117 2.53 -11.04 11.08
N GLU A 118 2.53 -12.05 11.95
CA GLU A 118 3.24 -11.96 13.23
C GLU A 118 4.73 -11.62 13.00
N LYS A 119 5.26 -10.67 13.77
CA LYS A 119 6.60 -10.10 13.54
C LYS A 119 7.71 -11.14 13.41
N LYS A 120 7.69 -12.21 14.21
CA LYS A 120 8.70 -13.27 14.17
C LYS A 120 8.58 -14.09 12.88
N VAL A 121 7.37 -14.49 12.50
CA VAL A 121 7.07 -15.22 11.26
C VAL A 121 7.46 -14.37 10.05
N ALA A 122 7.07 -13.10 10.04
CA ALA A 122 7.37 -12.15 8.99
C ALA A 122 8.88 -12.02 8.75
N THR A 123 9.66 -11.82 9.82
CA THR A 123 11.13 -11.64 9.72
C THR A 123 11.84 -12.89 9.18
N ASP A 124 11.41 -14.10 9.59
CA ASP A 124 11.94 -15.37 9.05
C ASP A 124 11.56 -15.54 7.57
N ALA A 125 10.30 -15.29 7.23
CA ALA A 125 9.76 -15.56 5.90
C ALA A 125 10.26 -14.56 4.83
N GLU A 126 10.55 -13.31 5.21
CA GLU A 126 11.17 -12.32 4.31
C GLU A 126 12.58 -12.71 3.88
N SER A 127 13.33 -13.37 4.78
CA SER A 127 14.74 -13.76 4.56
C SER A 127 14.92 -15.22 4.15
N THR A 128 13.83 -16.00 4.12
CA THR A 128 13.83 -17.36 3.59
C THR A 128 13.66 -17.32 2.07
N PHE A 129 14.58 -17.91 1.32
CA PHE A 129 14.51 -18.08 -0.13
C PHE A 129 14.47 -19.56 -0.52
N GLY A 130 13.87 -19.87 -1.66
CA GLY A 130 13.79 -21.27 -2.15
C GLY A 130 12.96 -22.18 -1.25
N ALA A 131 11.97 -21.63 -0.55
CA ALA A 131 11.06 -22.40 0.27
C ALA A 131 10.24 -23.39 -0.59
N GLN A 132 10.12 -24.62 -0.10
CA GLN A 132 9.28 -25.64 -0.75
C GLN A 132 7.79 -25.31 -0.58
N ASP A 133 6.96 -25.82 -1.48
CA ASP A 133 5.50 -25.63 -1.48
C ASP A 133 4.84 -25.89 -0.11
N ALA A 134 5.30 -26.92 0.61
CA ALA A 134 4.78 -27.21 1.95
C ALA A 134 5.01 -26.07 2.96
N LYS A 135 6.16 -25.36 2.88
CA LYS A 135 6.44 -24.18 3.72
C LYS A 135 5.60 -22.99 3.27
N ILE A 136 5.39 -22.80 1.96
CA ILE A 136 4.54 -21.74 1.40
C ILE A 136 3.08 -21.91 1.87
N GLU A 137 2.52 -23.10 1.72
CA GLU A 137 1.15 -23.43 2.16
C GLU A 137 1.01 -23.37 3.69
N GLY A 138 2.07 -23.66 4.44
CA GLY A 138 2.14 -23.41 5.88
C GLY A 138 2.07 -21.92 6.22
N LEU A 139 2.90 -21.10 5.57
CA LEU A 139 2.92 -19.65 5.75
C LEU A 139 1.61 -18.98 5.39
N MET A 140 0.88 -19.48 4.39
CA MET A 140 -0.44 -18.97 4.04
C MET A 140 -1.44 -19.00 5.21
N LYS A 141 -1.28 -19.92 6.16
CA LYS A 141 -2.14 -20.01 7.36
C LYS A 141 -1.78 -18.96 8.42
N GLU A 142 -0.59 -18.38 8.32
CA GLU A 142 -0.10 -17.31 9.18
C GLU A 142 -0.34 -15.91 8.58
N LEU A 143 -0.91 -15.85 7.36
CA LEU A 143 -1.34 -14.60 6.73
C LEU A 143 -2.74 -14.24 7.21
N TYR A 144 -2.88 -13.09 7.86
CA TYR A 144 -4.17 -12.54 8.25
C TYR A 144 -4.60 -11.47 7.25
N PRO A 145 -5.48 -11.78 6.26
CA PRO A 145 -5.97 -10.77 5.33
C PRO A 145 -6.83 -9.74 6.08
N ILE A 146 -6.53 -8.45 5.91
CA ILE A 146 -7.21 -7.36 6.63
C ILE A 146 -8.01 -6.43 5.71
N GLU A 147 -7.65 -6.36 4.43
CA GLU A 147 -8.32 -5.48 3.46
C GLU A 147 -8.20 -6.05 2.04
N CYS A 148 -9.24 -5.84 1.23
CA CYS A 148 -9.27 -6.15 -0.19
C CYS A 148 -9.70 -4.90 -0.96
N ASN A 149 -8.85 -4.49 -1.89
CA ASN A 149 -9.02 -3.31 -2.73
C ASN A 149 -9.09 -3.77 -4.20
N PRO A 150 -10.29 -3.88 -4.80
CA PRO A 150 -10.46 -4.28 -6.21
C PRO A 150 -10.15 -3.10 -7.16
N ARG A 151 -8.96 -2.50 -7.01
CA ARG A 151 -8.49 -1.32 -7.72
C ARG A 151 -6.96 -1.26 -7.70
N ALA A 152 -6.39 -0.31 -8.43
CA ALA A 152 -4.97 0.00 -8.31
C ALA A 152 -4.63 0.42 -6.87
N HIS A 153 -3.53 -0.13 -6.36
CA HIS A 153 -2.90 0.31 -5.12
C HIS A 153 -1.59 1.00 -5.48
N THR A 154 -1.20 2.00 -4.69
CA THR A 154 0.01 2.80 -4.96
C THR A 154 1.28 1.95 -5.03
N ALA A 155 1.32 0.77 -4.38
CA ALA A 155 2.40 -0.21 -4.53
C ALA A 155 2.69 -0.63 -5.99
N VAL A 156 1.79 -0.38 -6.95
CA VAL A 156 2.02 -0.56 -8.39
C VAL A 156 3.26 0.21 -8.90
N VAL A 157 3.67 1.30 -8.24
CA VAL A 157 4.89 2.05 -8.61
C VAL A 157 6.14 1.17 -8.60
N LEU A 158 6.16 0.11 -7.77
CA LEU A 158 7.25 -0.86 -7.71
C LEU A 158 7.36 -1.71 -8.99
N LEU A 159 6.37 -1.68 -9.87
CA LEU A 159 6.40 -2.33 -11.18
C LEU A 159 6.69 -1.33 -12.32
N SER A 160 7.10 -0.10 -12.02
CA SER A 160 7.34 0.94 -13.03
C SER A 160 8.38 0.54 -14.08
N GLU A 161 9.42 -0.20 -13.69
CA GLU A 161 10.44 -0.74 -14.61
C GLU A 161 9.89 -1.83 -15.54
N CYS A 162 8.72 -2.41 -15.23
CA CYS A 162 8.02 -3.40 -16.03
C CYS A 162 6.79 -2.83 -16.74
N ALA A 163 6.66 -1.50 -16.86
CA ALA A 163 5.45 -0.87 -17.38
C ALA A 163 5.06 -1.36 -18.79
N GLU A 164 6.05 -1.61 -19.66
CA GLU A 164 5.80 -2.16 -21.00
C GLU A 164 5.21 -3.57 -20.95
N ASP A 165 5.74 -4.45 -20.11
CA ASP A 165 5.22 -5.82 -19.92
C ASP A 165 3.80 -5.81 -19.30
N LEU A 166 3.54 -4.88 -18.38
CA LEU A 166 2.20 -4.65 -17.85
C LEU A 166 1.23 -4.21 -18.94
N ALA A 167 1.62 -3.24 -19.79
CA ALA A 167 0.81 -2.76 -20.89
C ALA A 167 0.57 -3.86 -21.95
N ALA A 168 1.59 -4.66 -22.26
CA ALA A 168 1.49 -5.83 -23.13
C ALA A 168 0.49 -6.85 -22.57
N SER A 169 0.50 -7.07 -21.24
CA SER A 169 -0.45 -7.95 -20.58
C SER A 169 -1.90 -7.49 -20.77
N TYR A 170 -2.18 -6.18 -20.63
CA TYR A 170 -3.53 -5.65 -20.87
C TYR A 170 -3.94 -5.72 -22.34
N THR A 171 -3.06 -5.34 -23.26
CA THR A 171 -3.36 -5.34 -24.70
C THR A 171 -3.55 -6.75 -25.25
N SER A 172 -3.01 -7.78 -24.59
CA SER A 172 -3.26 -9.19 -24.94
C SER A 172 -4.77 -9.54 -24.96
N LEU A 173 -5.57 -8.90 -24.11
CA LEU A 173 -7.02 -9.06 -24.10
C LEU A 173 -7.66 -8.59 -25.42
N LEU A 174 -7.15 -7.50 -25.98
CA LEU A 174 -7.64 -6.94 -27.23
C LEU A 174 -7.25 -7.83 -28.41
N SER A 175 -6.02 -8.35 -28.42
CA SER A 175 -5.52 -9.21 -29.51
C SER A 175 -6.24 -10.56 -29.63
N SER A 176 -6.84 -11.05 -28.55
CA SER A 176 -7.61 -12.31 -28.56
C SER A 176 -8.85 -12.28 -29.46
N SER A 177 -9.26 -11.10 -29.94
CA SER A 177 -10.35 -10.91 -30.90
C SER A 177 -9.92 -10.94 -32.37
N THR A 178 -8.61 -11.01 -32.66
CA THR A 178 -8.09 -11.09 -34.04
C THR A 178 -7.27 -12.38 -34.20
N SER A 179 -7.80 -13.36 -34.91
CA SER A 179 -7.08 -14.63 -35.13
C SER A 179 -5.74 -14.42 -35.84
N SER A 180 -4.69 -15.03 -35.28
CA SER A 180 -3.47 -15.58 -35.92
C SER A 180 -2.15 -15.06 -35.32
N SER A 181 -1.46 -15.96 -34.61
CA SER A 181 -0.02 -16.19 -34.74
C SER A 181 0.96 -15.06 -34.41
N ALA A 182 0.78 -14.35 -33.30
CA ALA A 182 1.92 -13.78 -32.58
C ALA A 182 2.25 -14.73 -31.42
N ILE A 183 3.49 -15.21 -31.38
CA ILE A 183 4.07 -15.96 -30.25
C ILE A 183 4.11 -15.00 -29.07
N ILE A 184 2.98 -14.84 -28.36
CA ILE A 184 3.01 -14.31 -27.01
C ILE A 184 3.59 -15.46 -26.20
N THR A 185 4.85 -15.33 -25.81
CA THR A 185 5.43 -16.13 -24.73
C THR A 185 4.58 -15.88 -23.50
N THR A 186 3.50 -16.65 -23.35
CA THR A 186 2.69 -16.69 -22.14
C THR A 186 3.55 -17.36 -21.08
N SER A 187 4.50 -16.61 -20.53
CA SER A 187 5.07 -16.95 -19.24
C SER A 187 3.90 -17.20 -18.31
N THR A 188 3.83 -18.40 -17.76
CA THR A 188 2.84 -18.75 -16.74
C THR A 188 3.11 -18.02 -15.43
N GLN A 189 4.31 -17.46 -15.27
CA GLN A 189 4.71 -16.75 -14.07
C GLN A 189 4.29 -15.28 -14.15
N PRO A 190 3.76 -14.71 -13.06
CA PRO A 190 3.47 -13.29 -12.96
C PRO A 190 4.72 -12.42 -13.18
N ILE A 191 4.52 -11.24 -13.75
CA ILE A 191 5.51 -10.17 -13.80
C ILE A 191 5.78 -9.70 -12.37
N HIS A 192 7.05 -9.64 -12.00
CA HIS A 192 7.51 -9.17 -10.70
C HIS A 192 8.47 -8.00 -10.88
N PRO A 193 8.66 -7.15 -9.85
CA PRO A 193 9.72 -6.15 -9.87
C PRO A 193 11.08 -6.83 -10.09
N PRO A 194 11.97 -6.23 -10.91
CA PRO A 194 13.34 -6.66 -11.01
C PRO A 194 14.02 -6.76 -9.64
N PRO A 195 15.00 -7.68 -9.43
CA PRO A 195 15.66 -7.84 -8.12
C PRO A 195 16.35 -6.59 -7.57
N ARG A 196 16.60 -5.58 -8.41
CA ARG A 196 17.26 -4.32 -8.06
C ARG A 196 16.34 -3.10 -8.17
N THR A 197 15.02 -3.30 -8.20
CA THR A 197 14.07 -2.18 -8.23
C THR A 197 14.33 -1.26 -7.04
N PRO A 198 14.56 0.04 -7.27
CA PRO A 198 14.81 0.98 -6.20
C PRO A 198 13.57 1.14 -5.32
N PRO A 199 13.73 1.35 -4.02
CA PRO A 199 12.67 1.88 -3.17
C PRO A 199 12.04 3.15 -3.76
N HIS A 200 10.75 3.35 -3.53
CA HIS A 200 10.02 4.52 -3.98
C HIS A 200 9.61 5.42 -2.81
N TYR A 201 9.69 6.73 -3.02
CA TYR A 201 9.27 7.77 -2.07
C TYR A 201 8.58 8.94 -2.79
N TRP A 202 8.05 9.91 -2.03
CA TRP A 202 7.59 11.19 -2.58
C TRP A 202 8.38 12.33 -1.96
N ILE A 203 9.14 13.06 -2.79
CA ILE A 203 10.07 14.09 -2.30
C ILE A 203 9.38 15.19 -1.51
N GLY A 204 8.17 15.60 -1.87
CA GLY A 204 7.46 16.65 -1.14
C GLY A 204 7.03 16.19 0.26
N HIS A 205 6.68 14.91 0.43
CA HIS A 205 6.39 14.36 1.76
C HIS A 205 7.66 14.37 2.62
N ASP A 206 8.75 13.83 2.09
CA ASP A 206 10.02 13.71 2.81
C ASP A 206 10.65 15.06 3.11
N PHE A 207 10.51 16.04 2.23
CA PHE A 207 10.96 17.40 2.51
C PHE A 207 10.24 17.98 3.73
N VAL A 208 8.92 17.81 3.83
CA VAL A 208 8.18 18.28 5.00
C VAL A 208 8.56 17.48 6.25
N THR A 209 8.54 16.15 6.19
CA THR A 209 8.67 15.31 7.39
C THR A 209 10.10 15.11 7.87
N LEU A 210 11.08 15.14 6.96
CA LEU A 210 12.48 14.92 7.28
C LEU A 210 13.31 16.19 7.29
N VAL A 211 12.88 17.30 6.66
CA VAL A 211 13.62 18.58 6.66
C VAL A 211 12.94 19.64 7.52
N ILE A 212 11.67 19.95 7.24
CA ILE A 212 10.96 21.08 7.87
C ILE A 212 10.52 20.74 9.31
N LEU A 213 9.76 19.66 9.50
CA LEU A 213 9.19 19.31 10.82
C LEU A 213 10.26 19.09 11.91
N PRO A 214 11.39 18.41 11.66
CA PRO A 214 12.42 18.24 12.68
C PRO A 214 13.00 19.56 13.18
N VAL A 215 13.14 20.57 12.31
CA VAL A 215 13.59 21.92 12.69
C VAL A 215 12.57 22.56 13.63
N PHE A 216 11.28 22.50 13.28
CA PHE A 216 10.22 23.00 14.17
C PHE A 216 10.18 22.27 15.52
N HIS A 217 10.35 20.95 15.55
CA HIS A 217 10.40 20.20 16.80
C HIS A 217 11.57 20.62 17.69
N VAL A 218 12.72 21.00 17.13
CA VAL A 218 13.83 21.57 17.91
C VAL A 218 13.49 22.97 18.43
N LEU A 219 12.90 23.83 17.58
CA LEU A 219 12.47 25.17 18.00
C LEU A 219 11.41 25.13 19.11
N LEU A 220 10.58 24.09 19.12
CA LEU A 220 9.58 23.81 20.15
C LEU A 220 10.12 23.00 21.33
N LEU A 221 11.44 22.75 21.39
CA LEU A 221 12.12 21.98 22.45
C LEU A 221 11.59 20.56 22.65
N GLN A 222 11.01 19.96 21.60
CA GLN A 222 10.44 18.61 21.61
C GLN A 222 11.48 17.53 21.24
N THR A 223 12.57 17.89 20.58
CA THR A 223 13.63 16.95 20.17
C THR A 223 15.02 17.59 20.20
N SER A 224 16.05 16.79 19.94
CA SER A 224 17.45 17.20 19.92
C SER A 224 17.96 17.53 18.51
N LEU A 225 19.01 18.35 18.40
CA LEU A 225 19.70 18.63 17.14
C LEU A 225 20.24 17.37 16.45
N LYS A 226 20.61 16.35 17.24
CA LYS A 226 21.04 15.05 16.69
C LYS A 226 19.92 14.41 15.86
N SER A 227 18.67 14.51 16.31
CA SER A 227 17.51 13.99 15.57
C SER A 227 17.35 14.67 14.22
N VAL A 228 17.58 15.99 14.15
CA VAL A 228 17.50 16.75 12.89
C VAL A 228 18.54 16.27 11.90
N LEU A 229 19.79 16.11 12.34
CA LEU A 229 20.86 15.60 11.48
C LEU A 229 20.57 14.19 10.97
N THR A 230 20.00 13.32 11.81
CA THR A 230 19.57 11.99 11.39
C THR A 230 18.47 12.07 10.33
N SER A 231 17.44 12.90 10.53
CA SER A 231 16.37 13.08 9.54
C SER A 231 16.90 13.65 8.21
N TRP A 232 17.81 14.62 8.26
CA TRP A 232 18.43 15.18 7.04
C TRP A 232 19.30 14.16 6.31
N PHE A 233 20.01 13.31 7.04
CA PHE A 233 20.76 12.20 6.43
C PHE A 233 19.83 11.18 5.77
N THR A 234 18.70 10.86 6.40
CA THR A 234 17.66 10.00 5.80
C THR A 234 17.09 10.64 4.53
N PHE A 235 16.76 11.94 4.57
CA PHE A 235 16.28 12.67 3.39
C PHE A 235 17.29 12.60 2.23
N LEU A 236 18.57 12.89 2.50
CA LEU A 236 19.63 12.82 1.50
C LEU A 236 19.78 11.39 0.94
N THR A 237 19.66 10.38 1.80
CA THR A 237 19.68 8.98 1.38
C THR A 237 18.54 8.67 0.40
N HIS A 238 17.32 9.14 0.67
CA HIS A 238 16.20 8.93 -0.24
C HIS A 238 16.40 9.67 -1.57
N VAL A 239 16.85 10.93 -1.54
CA VAL A 239 17.12 11.70 -2.76
C VAL A 239 18.19 11.05 -3.65
N LEU A 240 19.21 10.43 -3.06
CA LEU A 240 20.32 9.84 -3.80
C LEU A 240 20.07 8.40 -4.26
N TYR A 241 19.31 7.61 -3.50
CA TYR A 241 19.21 6.16 -3.70
C TYR A 241 17.79 5.64 -3.94
N TRP A 242 16.76 6.48 -3.81
CA TRP A 242 15.37 6.09 -4.02
C TRP A 242 14.80 6.79 -5.26
N LYS A 243 13.77 6.19 -5.85
CA LYS A 243 13.05 6.75 -6.99
C LYS A 243 11.86 7.56 -6.50
N ASP A 244 11.70 8.80 -6.96
CA ASP A 244 10.48 9.55 -6.68
C ASP A 244 9.31 8.90 -7.43
N GLY A 245 8.18 8.72 -6.75
CA GLY A 245 7.02 7.98 -7.27
C GLY A 245 6.25 8.70 -8.38
N THR A 246 6.56 9.96 -8.67
CA THR A 246 5.90 10.76 -9.73
C THR A 246 6.88 11.26 -10.78
N TYR A 247 8.15 11.48 -10.42
CA TYR A 247 9.15 12.02 -11.33
C TYR A 247 9.62 10.99 -12.35
N GLU A 248 9.50 11.33 -13.63
CA GLU A 248 10.13 10.62 -14.72
C GLU A 248 10.93 11.61 -15.58
N VAL A 249 12.16 11.25 -15.95
CA VAL A 249 13.06 12.16 -16.70
C VAL A 249 12.50 12.51 -18.07
N TRP A 250 11.78 11.56 -18.69
CA TRP A 250 11.20 11.72 -20.01
C TRP A 250 9.85 12.48 -19.99
N ASP A 251 9.18 12.55 -18.85
CA ASP A 251 7.97 13.35 -18.64
C ASP A 251 7.90 13.92 -17.20
N PRO A 252 8.57 15.06 -16.95
CA PRO A 252 8.59 15.67 -15.62
C PRO A 252 7.33 16.47 -15.31
N TRP A 253 6.40 16.63 -16.25
CA TRP A 253 5.23 17.50 -16.10
C TRP A 253 4.24 17.04 -15.03
N PRO A 254 3.94 15.74 -14.85
CA PRO A 254 3.11 15.27 -13.74
C PRO A 254 3.70 15.63 -12.38
N TRP A 255 5.02 15.46 -12.23
CA TRP A 255 5.73 15.81 -11.00
C TRP A 255 5.68 17.33 -10.73
N TRP A 256 5.95 18.14 -11.75
CA TRP A 256 5.86 19.60 -11.62
C TRP A 256 4.44 20.04 -11.30
N GLY A 257 3.44 19.49 -12.00
CA GLY A 257 2.03 19.77 -11.77
C GLY A 257 1.59 19.41 -10.36
N LEU A 258 2.05 18.27 -9.83
CA LEU A 258 1.77 17.85 -8.46
C LEU A 258 2.24 18.89 -7.44
N TYR A 259 3.52 19.30 -7.51
CA TYR A 259 4.13 20.13 -6.47
C TYR A 259 3.98 21.64 -6.68
N ALA A 260 3.93 22.11 -7.92
CA ALA A 260 3.81 23.54 -8.24
C ALA A 260 2.36 23.99 -8.39
N VAL A 261 1.42 23.09 -8.73
CA VAL A 261 0.02 23.45 -9.03
C VAL A 261 -0.96 22.77 -8.09
N TYR A 262 -1.05 21.44 -8.13
CA TYR A 262 -2.08 20.67 -7.43
C TYR A 262 -2.00 20.85 -5.91
N MET A 263 -0.84 20.55 -5.31
CA MET A 263 -0.66 20.64 -3.86
C MET A 263 -0.89 22.06 -3.31
N PRO A 264 -0.24 23.12 -3.87
CA PRO A 264 -0.55 24.50 -3.48
C PRO A 264 -2.02 24.88 -3.70
N GLY A 265 -2.63 24.43 -4.79
CA GLY A 265 -4.04 24.67 -5.09
C GLY A 265 -4.97 24.04 -4.05
N MET A 266 -4.72 22.79 -3.65
CA MET A 266 -5.51 22.12 -2.61
C MET A 266 -5.37 22.80 -1.24
N PHE A 267 -4.19 23.33 -0.91
CA PHE A 267 -4.01 24.15 0.28
C PHE A 267 -4.79 25.47 0.20
N ALA A 268 -4.79 26.15 -0.95
CA ALA A 268 -5.56 27.37 -1.16
C ALA A 268 -7.07 27.12 -1.05
N VAL A 269 -7.56 26.01 -1.62
CA VAL A 269 -8.97 25.57 -1.48
C VAL A 269 -9.31 25.29 -0.02
N SER A 270 -8.44 24.59 0.72
CA SER A 270 -8.65 24.31 2.14
C SER A 270 -8.79 25.60 2.97
N ILE A 271 -7.96 26.61 2.67
CA ILE A 271 -8.03 27.94 3.30
C ILE A 271 -9.33 28.65 2.92
N TRP A 272 -9.70 28.64 1.63
CA TRP A 272 -10.90 29.31 1.14
C TRP A 272 -12.19 28.72 1.69
N GLU A 273 -12.26 27.38 1.79
CA GLU A 273 -13.42 26.68 2.37
C GLU A 273 -13.42 26.66 3.90
N GLY A 274 -12.32 27.08 4.54
CA GLY A 274 -12.16 26.99 6.00
C GLY A 274 -12.12 25.55 6.53
N LYS A 275 -11.81 24.57 5.68
CA LYS A 275 -11.73 23.15 6.05
C LYS A 275 -10.28 22.78 6.34
N TRP A 276 -10.04 22.34 7.56
CA TRP A 276 -8.72 21.90 8.00
C TRP A 276 -8.55 20.40 7.83
N TRP A 277 -7.30 19.98 7.74
CA TRP A 277 -6.91 18.59 7.58
C TRP A 277 -5.89 18.21 8.66
N SER A 278 -5.97 16.97 9.13
CA SER A 278 -5.04 16.39 10.09
C SER A 278 -3.84 15.74 9.42
N ARG A 279 -4.04 15.21 8.20
CA ARG A 279 -3.00 14.55 7.39
C ARG A 279 -3.22 14.82 5.91
N CYS A 280 -2.14 14.77 5.13
CA CYS A 280 -2.19 14.83 3.68
C CYS A 280 -1.31 13.74 3.08
N ASN A 281 -1.85 13.01 2.11
CA ASN A 281 -1.16 11.95 1.39
C ASN A 281 -0.88 12.42 -0.04
N VAL A 282 0.40 12.63 -0.35
CA VAL A 282 0.84 13.19 -1.64
C VAL A 282 0.71 12.17 -2.78
N SER A 283 0.86 10.87 -2.51
CA SER A 283 0.77 9.82 -3.53
C SER A 283 -0.65 9.58 -4.04
N THR A 284 -1.66 9.83 -3.19
CA THR A 284 -3.08 9.68 -3.54
C THR A 284 -3.80 11.02 -3.71
N GLY A 285 -3.15 12.13 -3.35
CA GLY A 285 -3.77 13.46 -3.33
C GLY A 285 -4.85 13.64 -2.26
N LYS A 286 -4.97 12.71 -1.30
CA LYS A 286 -6.03 12.71 -0.28
C LYS A 286 -5.66 13.58 0.93
N PHE A 287 -6.61 14.43 1.31
CA PHE A 287 -6.57 15.22 2.54
C PHE A 287 -7.55 14.62 3.55
N PHE A 288 -7.06 14.31 4.76
CA PHE A 288 -7.87 13.74 5.83
C PHE A 288 -8.36 14.86 6.73
N ALA A 289 -9.67 15.06 6.81
CA ALA A 289 -10.28 16.13 7.61
C ALA A 289 -9.91 16.04 9.11
N VAL A 290 -10.02 17.17 9.81
CA VAL A 290 -9.97 17.25 11.29
C VAL A 290 -11.35 16.97 11.88
#